data_AF-Q3BDW8-F1
#
_entry.id   AF-Q3BDW8-F1
#
_cell.length_a   1.000
_cell.length_b   1.000
_cell.length_c   1.000
_cell.angle_alpha   90.00
_cell.angle_beta   90.00
_cell.angle_gamma   90.00
#
_symmetry.space_group_name_H-M   'P 1'
#
loop_
_entity.id
_entity.type
_entity.pdbx_description
1 polymer ?
#
loop_
_entity_poly.entity_id
_entity_poly.type
_entity_poly.pdbx_seq_one_letter_code
_entity_poly.pdbx_strand_id
1 'polypeptide(L)' 'MKKRTKRLEIALSEDEYNALLERKTKARLAEWVREVALEQQPKRQPKVIDPALLFELNRIGVNLNQIARQCNSPTP' A
#
# COMPACT_ATOMS: atom_id res chain seq x y z
N MET A 1 -9.02 6.88 -9.12
CA MET A 1 -7.66 6.56 -9.64
C MET A 1 -7.68 6.73 -11.15
N LYS A 2 -6.85 7.60 -11.76
CA LYS A 2 -6.86 7.79 -13.23
C LYS A 2 -6.25 6.58 -13.95
N LYS A 3 -6.91 6.09 -15.01
CA LYS A 3 -6.45 4.95 -15.82
C LYS A 3 -5.19 5.35 -16.61
N ARG A 4 -4.17 4.48 -16.63
CA ARG A 4 -2.93 4.68 -17.40
C ARG A 4 -3.12 4.12 -18.80
N THR A 5 -2.98 4.96 -19.82
CA THR A 5 -3.26 4.59 -21.23
C THR A 5 -2.02 4.63 -22.14
N LYS A 6 -0.96 5.33 -21.72
CA LYS A 6 0.30 5.43 -22.46
C LYS A 6 1.28 4.35 -21.99
N ARG A 7 2.01 3.75 -22.93
CA ARG A 7 3.08 2.77 -22.69
C ARG A 7 4.43 3.38 -23.05
N LEU A 8 5.47 2.96 -22.35
CA LEU A 8 6.86 3.30 -22.62
C LEU A 8 7.61 1.98 -22.82
N GLU A 9 8.33 1.86 -23.93
CA GLU A 9 9.20 0.73 -24.24
C GLU A 9 10.65 1.21 -24.19
N ILE A 10 11.53 0.41 -23.60
CA ILE A 10 12.95 0.74 -23.41
C ILE A 10 13.74 -0.48 -23.89
N ALA A 11 14.68 -0.26 -24.81
CA ALA A 11 15.66 -1.27 -25.20
C ALA A 11 16.81 -1.25 -24.18
N LEU A 12 17.22 -2.43 -23.74
CA LEU A 12 18.25 -2.63 -22.73
C LEU A 12 19.21 -3.69 -23.23
N SER A 13 20.50 -3.53 -22.91
CA SER A 13 21.45 -4.65 -22.95
C SER A 13 21.12 -5.66 -21.84
N GLU A 14 21.66 -6.87 -21.97
CA GLU A 14 21.41 -7.96 -21.03
C GLU A 14 21.92 -7.61 -19.62
N ASP A 15 23.07 -6.95 -19.53
CA ASP A 15 23.65 -6.46 -18.27
C ASP A 15 22.78 -5.40 -17.60
N GLU A 16 22.26 -4.44 -18.37
CA GLU A 16 21.35 -3.42 -17.84
C GLU A 16 20.05 -4.04 -17.34
N TYR A 17 19.50 -5.00 -18.08
CA TYR A 17 18.29 -5.69 -17.66
C TYR A 17 18.49 -6.46 -16.35
N ASN A 18 19.62 -7.17 -16.20
CA ASN A 18 19.98 -7.88 -14.98
C ASN A 18 20.19 -6.92 -13.80
N ALA A 19 20.91 -5.82 -14.01
CA ALA A 19 21.10 -4.80 -12.98
C ALA A 19 19.77 -4.18 -12.50
N LEU A 20 18.80 -4.00 -13.40
CA LEU A 20 17.46 -3.52 -13.04
C LEU A 20 16.66 -4.59 -12.28
N LEU A 21 16.80 -5.86 -12.63
CA LEU A 21 16.15 -6.97 -11.92
C LEU A 21 16.67 -7.15 -10.49
N GLU A 22 17.96 -6.95 -10.26
CA GLU A 22 18.56 -7.02 -8.92
C GLU A 22 18.13 -5.84 -8.03
N ARG A 23 17.97 -4.65 -8.60
CA ARG A 23 17.59 -3.43 -7.87
C ARG A 23 16.10 -3.30 -7.59
N LYS A 24 15.25 -4.07 -8.28
CA LYS A 24 13.79 -3.91 -8.17
C LYS A 24 13.32 -4.23 -6.75
N THR A 25 12.53 -3.34 -6.17
CA THR A 25 11.89 -3.53 -4.85
C THR A 25 10.43 -3.95 -4.95
N LYS A 26 9.90 -4.07 -6.17
CA LYS A 26 8.51 -4.45 -6.46
C LYS A 26 8.46 -5.73 -7.29
N ALA A 27 7.30 -6.40 -7.26
CA ALA A 27 7.07 -7.61 -8.03
C ALA A 27 7.25 -7.40 -9.54
N ARG A 28 6.81 -6.24 -10.06
CA ARG A 28 6.88 -5.90 -11.48
C ARG A 28 7.93 -4.83 -11.73
N LEU A 29 8.84 -5.10 -12.68
CA LEU A 29 9.92 -4.18 -13.04
C LEU A 29 9.38 -2.82 -13.51
N ALA A 30 8.37 -2.81 -14.38
CA ALA A 30 7.77 -1.57 -14.90
C ALA A 30 7.16 -0.68 -13.80
N GLU A 31 6.66 -1.28 -12.70
CA GLU A 31 6.14 -0.50 -11.57
C GLU A 31 7.27 0.16 -10.78
N TRP A 32 8.35 -0.58 -10.53
CA TRP A 32 9.54 -0.05 -9.86
C TRP A 32 10.26 1.01 -10.70
N VAL A 33 10.49 0.77 -12.00
CA VAL A 33 11.12 1.73 -12.91
C VAL A 33 10.34 3.04 -12.95
N ARG A 34 9.00 2.98 -12.98
CA ARG A 34 8.15 4.17 -12.92
C ARG A 34 8.29 4.91 -11.60
N GLU A 35 8.34 4.19 -10.49
CA GLU A 35 8.48 4.78 -9.15
C GLU A 35 9.80 5.56 -9.05
N VAL A 36 10.89 4.95 -9.52
CA VAL A 36 12.22 5.57 -9.59
C VAL A 36 12.23 6.76 -10.56
N ALA A 37 11.75 6.60 -11.79
CA ALA A 37 11.80 7.63 -12.84
C ALA A 37 10.90 8.86 -12.58
N LEU A 38 9.89 8.72 -11.72
CA LEU A 38 9.00 9.81 -11.32
C LEU A 38 9.29 10.30 -9.90
N GLU A 39 10.40 9.86 -9.30
CA GLU A 39 10.79 10.16 -7.90
C GLU A 39 9.63 9.96 -6.91
N GLN A 40 8.74 9.00 -7.21
CA GLN A 40 7.62 8.71 -6.35
C GLN A 40 8.19 8.02 -5.13
N GLN A 41 8.14 8.69 -3.97
CA GLN A 41 8.54 8.04 -2.73
C GLN A 41 7.81 6.70 -2.65
N PRO A 42 8.53 5.58 -2.40
CA PRO A 42 7.90 4.29 -2.24
C PRO A 42 6.75 4.47 -1.28
N LYS A 43 5.52 4.15 -1.73
CA LYS A 43 4.38 4.14 -0.82
C LYS A 43 4.81 3.30 0.36
N ARG A 44 4.98 3.94 1.52
CA ARG A 44 5.45 3.27 2.73
C ARG A 44 4.60 2.02 2.87
N GLN A 45 5.24 0.86 2.76
CA GLN A 45 4.53 -0.37 3.04
C GLN A 45 4.00 -0.21 4.48
N PRO A 46 2.70 -0.42 4.71
CA PRO A 46 2.20 -0.41 6.07
C PRO A 46 3.07 -1.38 6.86
N LYS A 47 3.58 -0.91 8.02
CA LYS A 47 4.38 -1.77 8.89
C LYS A 47 3.59 -3.04 9.13
N VAL A 48 4.27 -4.18 9.07
CA VAL A 48 3.67 -5.44 9.49
C VAL A 48 3.41 -5.30 10.99
N ILE A 49 2.14 -5.08 11.33
CA ILE A 49 1.67 -4.97 12.71
C ILE A 49 1.18 -6.35 13.13
N ASP A 50 1.46 -6.72 14.37
CA ASP A 50 0.98 -7.98 14.96
C ASP A 50 -0.55 -8.11 14.76
N PRO A 51 -1.03 -9.18 14.10
CA PRO A 51 -2.47 -9.43 13.94
C PRO A 51 -3.24 -9.46 15.26
N ALA A 52 -2.64 -9.93 16.36
CA ALA A 52 -3.28 -9.95 17.67
C ALA A 52 -3.54 -8.52 18.19
N LEU A 53 -2.59 -7.60 17.96
CA LEU A 53 -2.76 -6.19 18.34
C LEU A 53 -3.89 -5.52 17.54
N LEU A 54 -3.98 -5.81 16.24
CA LEU A 54 -5.07 -5.29 15.39
C LEU A 54 -6.44 -5.83 15.83
N PHE A 55 -6.50 -7.07 16.29
CA PHE A 55 -7.72 -7.67 16.81
C PHE A 55 -8.20 -6.99 18.09
N GLU A 56 -7.31 -6.80 19.07
CA GLU A 56 -7.65 -6.10 20.31
C GLU A 56 -8.05 -4.64 20.05
N LEU A 57 -7.37 -3.95 19.15
CA LEU A 57 -7.74 -2.58 18.76
C LEU A 57 -9.14 -2.53 18.13
N ASN A 58 -9.50 -3.51 17.29
CA ASN A 58 -10.85 -3.63 16.75
C ASN A 58 -11.89 -3.84 17.85
N ARG A 59 -11.59 -4.70 18.82
CA ARG A 59 -12.49 -4.97 19.96
C ARG A 59 -12.76 -3.71 20.78
N ILE A 60 -11.74 -2.87 21.01
CA ILE A 60 -11.91 -1.56 21.64
C ILE A 60 -12.84 -0.67 20.79
N GLY A 61 -12.61 -0.61 19.48
CA GLY A 61 -13.44 0.17 18.56
C GLY A 61 -14.91 -0.27 18.54
N VAL A 62 -15.17 -1.58 18.58
CA VAL A 62 -16.52 -2.15 18.67
C VAL A 62 -17.21 -1.72 19.97
N ASN A 63 -16.53 -1.85 21.12
CA ASN A 63 -17.09 -1.43 22.41
C ASN A 63 -17.41 0.06 22.43
N LEU A 64 -16.50 0.89 21.93
CA LEU A 64 -16.71 2.35 21.83
C LEU A 64 -17.91 2.69 20.96
N ASN A 65 -18.07 1.99 19.84
CA ASN A 65 -19.22 2.18 18.95
C ASN A 65 -20.55 1.76 19.61
N GLN A 66 -20.54 0.71 20.43
CA GLN A 66 -21.73 0.32 21.21
C GLN A 66 -22.12 1.41 22.22
N ILE A 67 -21.14 1.96 22.95
CA ILE A 67 -21.37 3.08 23.89
C ILE A 67 -21.94 4.28 23.13
N ALA A 68 -21.32 4.65 22.01
CA ALA A 68 -21.79 5.77 21.18
C ALA A 68 -23.23 5.56 20.71
N ARG A 69 -23.59 4.35 20.29
CA ARG A 69 -24.97 4.00 19.90
C ARG A 69 -25.95 4.11 21.07
N GLN A 70 -25.55 3.68 22.27
CA GLN A 70 -26.39 3.78 23.47
C GLN A 70 -26.57 5.24 23.91
N CYS A 71 -25.54 6.08 23.77
CA CYS A 71 -25.65 7.50 24.07
C CYS A 71 -26.52 8.23 23.03
N ASN A 72 -26.46 7.80 21.77
CA ASN A 72 -27.22 8.41 20.67
C ASN A 72 -28.60 7.77 20.45
N SER A 73 -28.93 6.69 21.16
CA SER A 73 -30.26 6.11 21.09
C SER A 73 -31.22 7.05 21.81
N PRO A 74 -32.26 7.55 21.13
CA PRO A 74 -33.28 8.35 21.79
C PRO A 74 -33.91 7.50 22.90
N THR A 75 -33.95 8.03 24.11
CA THR A 75 -34.69 7.46 25.24
C THR A 75 -36.16 7.27 24.80
N PRO A 76 -36.82 6.15 25.16
CA PRO A 76 -38.25 5.97 24.86
C PRO A 76 -39.12 7.08 25.47
#